data_AF-A0A7W1HQA2-F1
#
_entry.id   AF-A0A7W1HQA2-F1
#
_cell.length_a   1.000
_cell.length_b   1.000
_cell.length_c   1.000
_cell.angle_alpha   90.00
_cell.angle_beta   90.00
_cell.angle_gamma   90.00
#
_symmetry.space_group_name_H-M   'P 1'
#
loop_
_entity.id
_entity.type
_entity.pdbx_description
1 polymer ?
#
loop_
_entity_poly.entity_id
_entity_poly.type
_entity_poly.pdbx_seq_one_letter_code
_entity_poly.pdbx_strand_id
1 'polypeptide(L)' 'NGVMTSLQTVELVVFLEDTFGIVVEDEEFDEENFGSVEAIARLVESKAA' A
#
# COMPACT_ATOMS: atom_id res chain seq x y z
N ASN A 1 1.89 3.30 -19.51
CA ASN A 1 2.84 2.29 -18.99
C ASN A 1 2.80 2.34 -17.48
N GLY A 2 1.94 1.54 -16.85
CA GLY A 2 2.00 1.36 -15.40
C GLY A 2 3.28 0.61 -15.02
N VAL A 3 3.92 1.02 -13.93
CA VAL A 3 5.15 0.39 -13.43
C VAL A 3 4.83 -0.86 -12.61
N MET A 4 3.61 -0.95 -12.06
CA MET A 4 3.11 -2.08 -11.28
C MET A 4 1.89 -2.73 -11.95
N THR A 5 1.84 -4.05 -11.84
CA THR A 5 0.68 -4.90 -12.16
C THR A 5 -0.15 -5.16 -10.90
N SER A 6 -1.38 -5.64 -11.04
CA SER A 6 -2.23 -5.97 -9.90
C SER A 6 -1.58 -6.97 -8.94
N LEU A 7 -0.87 -7.98 -9.44
CA LEU A 7 -0.15 -8.95 -8.60
C LEU A 7 0.97 -8.28 -7.79
N GLN A 8 1.73 -7.39 -8.42
CA GLN A 8 2.81 -6.66 -7.74
C GLN A 8 2.27 -5.72 -6.65
N THR A 9 1.08 -5.14 -6.85
CA THR A 9 0.44 -4.32 -5.82
C THR A 9 0.01 -5.16 -4.62
N VAL A 10 -0.49 -6.39 -4.83
CA VAL A 10 -0.79 -7.33 -3.72
C VAL A 10 0.48 -7.73 -2.96
N GLU A 11 1.57 -8.04 -3.67
CA GLU A 11 2.86 -8.34 -3.03
C GLU A 11 3.37 -7.15 -2.20
N LEU A 12 3.17 -5.93 -2.68
CA LEU A 12 3.50 -4.71 -1.94
C LEU A 12 2.65 -4.57 -0.67
N VAL A 13 1.34 -4.85 -0.71
CA VAL A 13 0.50 -4.85 0.50
C VAL A 13 1.05 -5.81 1.54
N VAL A 14 1.30 -7.07 1.16
CA VAL A 14 1.86 -8.08 2.07
C VAL A 14 3.18 -7.62 2.67
N PHE A 15 4.05 -6.99 1.87
CA PHE A 15 5.31 -6.41 2.36
C PHE A 15 5.08 -5.30 3.40
N LEU A 16 4.13 -4.40 3.16
CA LEU A 16 3.84 -3.30 4.08
C LEU A 16 3.29 -3.81 5.40
N GLU A 17 2.37 -4.78 5.36
CA GLU A 17 1.79 -5.41 6.54
C GLU A 17 2.85 -6.13 7.39
N ASP A 18 3.72 -6.93 6.77
CA ASP A 18 4.78 -7.66 7.47
C ASP A 18 5.87 -6.71 8.03
N THR A 19 6.26 -5.69 7.26
CA THR A 19 7.35 -4.78 7.63
C THR A 19 6.95 -3.79 8.71
N PHE A 20 5.74 -3.23 8.61
CA PHE A 20 5.28 -2.14 9.49
C PHE A 20 4.25 -2.61 10.53
N GLY A 21 3.79 -3.86 10.46
CA GLY A 21 2.77 -4.39 11.38
C GLY A 21 1.40 -3.74 11.21
N ILE A 22 1.12 -3.18 10.04
CA ILE A 22 -0.16 -2.56 9.70
C ILE A 22 -1.09 -3.58 9.02
N VAL A 23 -2.37 -3.24 8.90
CA VAL A 23 -3.35 -3.99 8.09
C VAL A 23 -3.90 -3.05 7.04
N VAL A 24 -3.87 -3.44 5.77
CA VAL A 24 -4.48 -2.68 4.67
C VAL A 24 -5.84 -3.30 4.39
N GLU A 25 -6.90 -2.53 4.60
CA GLU A 25 -8.26 -2.97 4.31
C GLU A 25 -8.51 -2.97 2.79
N ASP A 26 -9.44 -3.80 2.30
CA ASP A 26 -9.80 -3.86 0.87
C ASP A 26 -10.22 -2.49 0.31
N GLU A 27 -10.83 -1.64 1.14
CA GLU A 27 -11.28 -0.29 0.78
C GLU A 27 -10.11 0.70 0.61
N GLU A 28 -8.96 0.41 1.20
CA GLU A 28 -7.75 1.23 1.10
C GLU A 28 -6.86 0.78 -0.07
N PHE A 29 -7.15 -0.38 -0.67
CA PHE A 29 -6.45 -0.92 -1.82
C PHE A 29 -6.93 -0.30 -3.13
N ASP A 30 -6.62 0.99 -3.31
CA ASP A 30 -7.04 1.78 -4.46
C ASP A 30 -5.90 2.61 -5.08
N GLU A 31 -6.20 3.31 -6.18
CA GLU A 31 -5.23 4.18 -6.84
C GLU A 31 -4.87 5.45 -6.03
N GLU A 32 -5.71 5.86 -5.08
CA GLU A 32 -5.41 7.02 -4.23
C GLU A 32 -4.28 6.71 -3.25
N ASN A 33 -4.26 5.49 -2.70
CA ASN A 33 -3.24 5.02 -1.77
C ASN A 33 -2.03 4.36 -2.45
N PHE A 34 -2.22 3.68 -3.59
CA PHE A 34 -1.15 2.92 -4.27
C PHE A 34 -0.69 3.55 -5.60
N GLY A 35 -1.21 4.72 -5.96
CA GLY A 35 -0.86 5.42 -7.20
C GLY A 35 0.48 6.16 -7.20
N SER A 36 1.04 6.44 -6.01
CA SER A 36 2.38 7.04 -5.88
C SER A 36 3.09 6.58 -4.61
N VAL A 37 4.41 6.74 -4.58
CA VAL A 37 5.22 6.44 -3.39
C VAL A 37 4.84 7.33 -2.21
N GLU A 38 4.50 8.62 -2.44
CA GLU A 38 4.06 9.49 -1.34
C GLU A 38 2.71 9.07 -0.77
N ALA A 39 1.80 8.57 -1.60
CA ALA A 39 0.51 8.06 -1.14
C ALA A 39 0.69 6.83 -0.23
N ILE A 40 1.53 5.88 -0.66
CA ILE A 40 1.85 4.68 0.11
C ILE A 40 2.48 5.07 1.45
N ALA A 41 3.42 6.02 1.46
CA ALA A 41 4.05 6.50 2.69
C ALA A 41 3.01 7.11 3.67
N ARG A 42 2.08 7.92 3.16
CA ARG A 42 1.00 8.49 4.00
C ARG A 42 0.08 7.41 4.59
N LEU A 43 -0.25 6.38 3.82
CA LEU A 43 -1.05 5.25 4.31
C LEU A 43 -0.33 4.51 5.46
N VAL A 44 0.98 4.27 5.32
CA VAL A 44 1.78 3.63 6.38
C VAL A 44 1.84 4.52 7.62
N GLU A 45 2.11 5.81 7.45
CA GLU A 45 2.20 6.77 8.56
C GLU A 45 0.87 6.92 9.33
N SER A 46 -0.27 6.87 8.64
CA SER A 46 -1.59 7.00 9.29
C SER A 46 -1.95 5.79 10.16
N LYS A 47 -1.41 4.61 9.85
CA LYS A 47 -1.67 3.35 10.58
C LYS A 47 -0.64 2.99 11.63
N ALA A 48 0.58 3.49 11.51
CA ALA A 48 1.66 3.24 12.48
C ALA A 48 1.57 4.11 13.75
N ALA A 49 0.60 5.03 13.83
CA ALA A 49 0.40 5.99 14.92
C ALA A 49 -0.47 5.47 16.07
#